data_AF-A0A4Q1CCH6-F1
#
_entry.id   AF-A0A4Q1CCH6-F1
#
_cell.length_a   1.000
_cell.length_b   1.000
_cell.length_c   1.000
_cell.angle_alpha   90.00
_cell.angle_beta   90.00
_cell.angle_gamma   90.00
#
_symmetry.space_group_name_H-M   'P 1'
#
loop_
_entity.id
_entity.type
_entity.pdbx_description
1 polymer ?
#
loop_
_entity_poly.entity_id
_entity_poly.type
_entity_poly.pdbx_seq_one_letter_code
_entity_poly.pdbx_strand_id
1 'polypeptide(L)'
;MAKFNSTEWEEIRKKFRNSIMADTSLVSLAQNLDTKEWPHKGEDEKPSKYIDFSYDELLMLPEIAGSSDRADHLIGILKETLAFDDPFGDMVAQVEVTSAKENPILKTLGRLGIPENFPLALANFSEGTRVVCASEGIKTIGEFANLGQQMSTKVVLGGDFRNALNALTHGDEEGIGKFLPYRKGSTGLHLPEAVGLIAGSIPRIDQVALAKSFGARLSNSDAAISKTLSKEELAKMEAMMRLTLNIALEWFKDGKAALIKHLKDGGTYERYFIVLNDPVREAIAVRLVSVALKDVAPAGVAASAPVEDKKGGFFSKLFGKR
;
A
#
# COMPACT_ATOMS: atom_id res chain seq x y z
N MET A 1 29.61 33.26 -8.20
CA MET A 1 28.33 32.51 -8.32
C MET A 1 28.41 31.42 -7.28
N ALA A 2 27.36 31.25 -6.46
CA ALA A 2 27.33 30.20 -5.45
C ALA A 2 27.52 28.82 -6.10
N LYS A 3 28.48 28.05 -5.61
CA LYS A 3 28.81 26.70 -6.09
C LYS A 3 27.83 25.66 -5.55
N PHE A 4 27.26 25.89 -4.38
CA PHE A 4 26.31 24.98 -3.72
C PHE A 4 24.95 25.64 -3.47
N ASN A 5 23.89 24.83 -3.44
CA ASN A 5 22.52 25.29 -3.22
C ASN A 5 21.91 24.79 -1.89
N SER A 6 20.69 25.26 -1.58
CA SER A 6 19.96 24.94 -0.34
C SER A 6 19.76 23.44 -0.12
N THR A 7 19.53 22.67 -1.18
CA THR A 7 19.31 21.22 -1.09
C THR A 7 20.60 20.50 -0.69
N GLU A 8 21.73 20.85 -1.33
CA GLU A 8 23.03 20.28 -1.00
C GLU A 8 23.46 20.60 0.44
N TRP A 9 23.16 21.82 0.91
CA TRP A 9 23.40 22.20 2.29
C TRP A 9 22.58 21.37 3.29
N GLU A 10 21.30 21.13 2.99
CA GLU A 10 20.41 20.32 3.83
C GLU A 10 20.87 18.85 3.96
N GLU A 11 21.47 18.29 2.92
CA GLU A 11 22.02 16.94 2.97
C GLU A 11 23.28 16.88 3.85
N ILE A 12 24.18 17.85 3.68
CA ILE A 12 25.45 17.91 4.43
C ILE A 12 25.20 18.12 5.91
N ARG A 13 24.32 19.06 6.30
CA ARG A 13 24.01 19.34 7.71
C ARG A 13 23.40 18.12 8.42
N LYS A 14 22.54 17.34 7.74
CA LYS A 14 21.94 16.12 8.31
C LYS A 14 23.00 15.05 8.59
N LYS A 15 23.95 14.87 7.67
CA LYS A 15 25.06 13.92 7.84
C LYS A 15 25.99 14.35 8.97
N PHE A 16 26.33 15.64 9.05
CA PHE A 16 27.21 16.16 10.10
C PHE A 16 26.61 16.13 11.50
N ARG A 17 25.28 16.28 11.67
CA ARG A 17 24.64 16.23 13.00
C ARG A 17 24.96 14.96 13.80
N ASN A 18 25.22 13.86 13.11
CA ASN A 18 25.55 12.57 13.72
C ASN A 18 27.04 12.20 13.55
N SER A 19 27.86 13.08 12.98
CA SER A 19 29.28 12.82 12.74
C SER A 19 30.11 13.16 13.98
N ILE A 20 31.10 12.31 14.29
CA ILE A 20 32.11 12.60 15.31
C ILE A 20 32.94 13.85 15.00
N MET A 21 32.95 14.28 13.73
CA MET A 21 33.70 15.45 13.26
C MET A 21 32.94 16.76 13.45
N ALA A 22 31.69 16.74 13.94
CA ALA A 22 30.87 17.93 14.12
C ALA A 22 31.50 18.95 15.09
N ASP A 23 32.29 18.49 16.05
CA ASP A 23 32.94 19.32 17.06
C ASP A 23 34.45 19.51 16.82
N THR A 24 34.95 19.05 15.67
CA THR A 24 36.34 19.27 15.23
C THR A 24 36.48 20.67 14.65
N SER A 25 37.60 21.35 14.93
CA SER A 25 37.87 22.70 14.40
C SER A 25 37.88 22.71 12.86
N LEU A 26 37.16 23.67 12.25
CA LEU A 26 37.12 23.86 10.80
C LEU A 26 38.52 24.15 10.21
N VAL A 27 39.40 24.79 10.99
CA VAL A 27 40.79 25.02 10.59
C VAL A 27 41.53 23.69 10.42
N SER A 28 41.38 22.77 11.36
CA SER A 28 42.00 21.43 11.29
C SER A 28 41.41 20.60 10.15
N LEU A 29 40.09 20.68 9.93
CA LEU A 29 39.44 19.99 8.82
C LEU A 29 39.94 20.53 7.47
N ALA A 30 40.01 21.85 7.30
CA ALA A 30 40.50 22.47 6.06
C ALA A 30 41.97 22.12 5.76
N GLN A 31 42.81 22.09 6.79
CA GLN A 31 44.23 21.71 6.67
C GLN A 31 44.41 20.27 6.18
N ASN A 32 43.59 19.34 6.67
CA ASN A 32 43.65 17.93 6.26
C ASN A 32 43.20 17.70 4.80
N LEU A 33 42.54 18.68 4.18
CA LEU A 33 41.97 18.58 2.83
C LEU A 33 42.79 19.31 1.75
N ASP A 34 43.94 19.89 2.09
CA ASP A 34 44.75 20.75 1.20
C ASP A 34 43.93 21.91 0.56
N THR A 35 42.86 22.34 1.23
CA THR A 35 41.99 23.44 0.77
C THR A 35 42.48 24.79 1.31
N LYS A 36 41.81 25.89 0.93
CA LYS A 36 42.11 27.20 1.51
C LYS A 36 41.86 27.16 3.01
N GLU A 37 42.68 27.87 3.80
CA GLU A 37 42.45 27.92 5.24
C GLU A 37 41.10 28.58 5.57
N TRP A 38 40.40 28.03 6.58
CA TRP A 38 39.24 28.69 7.14
C TRP A 38 39.67 30.04 7.77
N PRO A 39 39.02 31.17 7.41
CA PRO A 39 39.52 32.51 7.75
C PRO A 39 39.40 32.87 9.23
N HIS A 40 38.56 32.15 10.00
CA HIS A 40 38.31 32.42 11.41
C HIS A 40 39.04 31.38 12.28
N LYS A 41 39.73 31.84 13.33
CA LYS A 41 40.58 31.00 14.20
C LYS A 41 40.03 30.84 15.63
N GLY A 42 38.73 31.07 15.82
CA GLY A 42 38.06 30.91 17.11
C GLY A 42 37.97 29.44 17.54
N GLU A 43 37.95 29.19 18.85
CA GLU A 43 37.73 27.83 19.38
C GLU A 43 36.30 27.31 19.10
N ASP A 44 35.37 28.21 18.81
CA ASP A 44 33.98 27.95 18.43
C ASP A 44 33.80 27.72 16.91
N GLU A 45 34.86 27.87 16.11
CA GLU A 45 34.83 27.67 14.65
C GLU A 45 34.80 26.19 14.29
N LYS A 46 33.63 25.58 14.48
CA LYS A 46 33.33 24.15 14.32
C LYS A 46 32.11 23.95 13.44
N PRO A 47 31.96 22.79 12.76
CA PRO A 47 30.75 22.47 12.00
C PRO A 47 29.45 22.64 12.82
N SER A 48 29.46 22.24 14.10
CA SER A 48 28.30 22.35 15.01
C SER A 48 27.77 23.78 15.17
N LYS A 49 28.62 24.81 15.03
CA LYS A 49 28.21 26.23 15.01
C LYS A 49 27.31 26.57 13.81
N TYR A 50 27.50 25.91 12.67
CA TYR A 50 26.89 26.32 11.40
C TYR A 50 25.74 25.41 10.94
N ILE A 51 25.81 24.10 11.22
CA ILE A 51 24.86 23.09 10.70
C ILE A 51 23.43 23.21 11.26
N ASP A 52 23.20 24.04 12.27
CA ASP A 52 21.85 24.30 12.80
C ASP A 52 21.08 25.40 12.07
N PHE A 53 21.74 26.13 11.18
CA PHE A 53 21.12 27.13 10.32
C PHE A 53 20.68 26.53 8.97
N SER A 54 19.52 26.94 8.47
CA SER A 54 19.12 26.73 7.07
C SER A 54 20.07 27.49 6.13
N TYR A 55 20.01 27.21 4.82
CA TYR A 55 20.92 27.86 3.85
C TYR A 55 20.76 29.38 3.83
N ASP A 56 19.52 29.87 3.90
CA ASP A 56 19.24 31.31 3.91
C ASP A 56 19.73 31.96 5.22
N GLU A 57 19.56 31.29 6.36
CA GLU A 57 20.06 31.76 7.66
C GLU A 57 21.60 31.74 7.73
N LEU A 58 22.22 30.72 7.14
CA LEU A 58 23.67 30.58 7.05
C LEU A 58 24.29 31.79 6.33
N LEU A 59 23.68 32.23 5.24
CA LEU A 59 24.11 33.40 4.47
C LEU A 59 23.95 34.73 5.23
N MET A 60 23.14 34.75 6.29
CA MET A 60 22.92 35.91 7.14
C MET A 60 23.86 35.97 8.34
N LEU A 61 24.61 34.90 8.64
CA LEU A 61 25.56 34.88 9.76
C LEU A 61 26.69 35.90 9.52
N PRO A 62 27.10 36.71 10.52
CA PRO A 62 28.17 37.70 10.37
C PRO A 62 29.47 37.13 9.80
N GLU A 63 29.79 35.88 10.16
CA GLU A 63 30.97 35.16 9.72
C GLU A 63 30.95 34.84 8.22
N ILE A 64 29.76 34.76 7.60
CA ILE A 64 29.49 34.35 6.22
C ILE A 64 28.93 35.50 5.36
N ALA A 65 28.26 36.46 5.99
CA ALA A 65 27.56 37.57 5.36
C ALA A 65 28.48 38.37 4.42
N GLY A 66 27.94 38.71 3.25
CA GLY A 66 28.62 39.48 2.23
C GLY A 66 29.55 38.68 1.30
N SER A 67 29.64 37.35 1.44
CA SER A 67 30.42 36.50 0.52
C SER A 67 29.81 35.11 0.33
N SER A 68 29.13 34.89 -0.80
CA SER A 68 28.66 33.55 -1.20
C SER A 68 29.79 32.53 -1.24
N ASP A 69 30.99 32.99 -1.62
CA ASP A 69 32.18 32.15 -1.74
C ASP A 69 32.62 31.60 -0.38
N ARG A 70 32.26 32.24 0.74
CA ARG A 70 32.58 31.76 2.08
C ARG A 70 31.62 30.66 2.54
N ALA A 71 30.34 30.77 2.18
CA ALA A 71 29.40 29.67 2.37
C ALA A 71 29.83 28.46 1.53
N ASP A 72 30.24 28.69 0.27
CA ASP A 72 30.75 27.62 -0.59
C ASP A 72 32.01 26.97 -0.03
N HIS A 73 32.88 27.75 0.61
CA HIS A 73 34.08 27.24 1.24
C HIS A 73 33.77 26.34 2.44
N LEU A 74 32.86 26.78 3.33
CA LEU A 74 32.39 25.97 4.45
C LEU A 74 31.76 24.66 3.96
N ILE A 75 30.85 24.75 3.00
CA ILE A 75 30.16 23.60 2.43
C ILE A 75 31.17 22.65 1.77
N GLY A 76 32.19 23.18 1.10
CA GLY A 76 33.29 22.41 0.51
C GLY A 76 34.07 21.60 1.55
N ILE A 77 34.55 22.24 2.62
CA ILE A 77 35.29 21.58 3.71
C ILE A 77 34.47 20.43 4.29
N LEU A 78 33.18 20.67 4.57
CA LEU A 78 32.30 19.67 5.15
C LEU A 78 32.04 18.51 4.17
N LYS A 79 31.72 18.81 2.92
CA LYS A 79 31.45 17.80 1.89
C LYS A 79 32.66 16.87 1.70
N GLU A 80 33.85 17.44 1.60
CA GLU A 80 35.08 16.66 1.41
C GLU A 80 35.46 15.89 2.68
N THR A 81 35.26 16.46 3.87
CA THR A 81 35.46 15.74 5.14
C THR A 81 34.58 14.49 5.23
N LEU A 82 33.29 14.59 4.84
CA LEU A 82 32.39 13.42 4.82
C LEU A 82 32.83 12.37 3.81
N ALA A 83 33.36 12.78 2.65
CA ALA A 83 33.87 11.86 1.64
C ALA A 83 35.12 11.10 2.11
N PHE A 84 35.91 11.66 3.03
CA PHE A 84 37.05 10.97 3.66
C PHE A 84 36.62 10.02 4.78
N ASP A 85 35.57 10.34 5.55
CA ASP A 85 35.05 9.52 6.65
C ASP A 85 34.22 8.31 6.15
N ASP A 86 33.52 8.47 5.02
CA ASP A 86 32.82 7.40 4.32
C ASP A 86 33.17 7.41 2.81
N PRO A 87 34.34 6.86 2.42
CA PRO A 87 34.81 6.87 1.03
C PRO A 87 33.93 6.05 0.08
N PHE A 88 32.92 5.35 0.61
CA PHE A 88 31.92 4.60 -0.16
C PHE A 88 30.51 5.17 -0.03
N GLY A 89 30.27 6.23 0.75
CA GLY A 89 28.93 6.74 1.02
C GLY A 89 28.18 7.20 -0.23
N ASP A 90 28.88 7.83 -1.17
CA ASP A 90 28.31 8.19 -2.48
C ASP A 90 28.06 6.97 -3.38
N MET A 91 28.88 5.92 -3.23
CA MET A 91 28.69 4.66 -3.95
C MET A 91 27.51 3.87 -3.39
N VAL A 92 27.31 3.84 -2.07
CA VAL A 92 26.16 3.21 -1.40
C VAL A 92 24.87 3.94 -1.76
N ALA A 93 24.84 5.27 -1.69
CA ALA A 93 23.67 6.05 -2.09
C ALA A 93 23.31 5.84 -3.57
N GLN A 94 24.30 5.81 -4.47
CA GLN A 94 24.06 5.50 -5.88
C GLN A 94 23.62 4.05 -6.10
N VAL A 95 24.14 3.08 -5.35
CA VAL A 95 23.72 1.67 -5.42
C VAL A 95 22.28 1.50 -4.92
N GLU A 96 21.87 2.17 -3.85
CA GLU A 96 20.49 2.13 -3.37
C GLU A 96 19.52 2.76 -4.38
N VAL A 97 19.83 3.95 -4.90
CA VAL A 97 19.01 4.61 -5.94
C VAL A 97 18.96 3.81 -7.24
N THR A 98 20.05 3.14 -7.62
CA THR A 98 20.10 2.29 -8.82
C THR A 98 19.35 0.98 -8.61
N SER A 99 19.48 0.35 -7.44
CA SER A 99 18.76 -0.89 -7.08
C SER A 99 17.24 -0.70 -7.03
N ALA A 100 16.78 0.46 -6.56
CA ALA A 100 15.36 0.84 -6.57
C ALA A 100 14.84 1.08 -7.99
N LYS A 101 15.67 1.65 -8.89
CA LYS A 101 15.35 1.78 -10.33
C LYS A 101 15.34 0.44 -11.07
N GLU A 102 15.97 -0.59 -10.53
CA GLU A 102 16.03 -1.93 -11.14
C GLU A 102 14.99 -2.91 -10.61
N ASN A 103 14.22 -2.59 -9.57
CA ASN A 103 13.23 -3.52 -9.03
C ASN A 103 12.18 -3.91 -10.09
N PRO A 104 12.20 -5.17 -10.60
CA PRO A 104 11.29 -5.60 -11.67
C PRO A 104 9.83 -5.58 -11.22
N ILE A 105 9.56 -5.77 -9.92
CA ILE A 105 8.21 -5.70 -9.36
C ILE A 105 7.68 -4.26 -9.43
N LEU A 106 8.46 -3.25 -9.02
CA LEU A 106 8.02 -1.85 -9.10
C LEU A 106 7.72 -1.43 -10.54
N LYS A 107 8.54 -1.90 -11.51
CA LYS A 107 8.25 -1.70 -12.95
C LYS A 107 6.94 -2.35 -13.37
N THR A 108 6.66 -3.57 -12.90
CA THR A 108 5.36 -4.23 -13.13
C THR A 108 4.22 -3.45 -12.50
N LEU A 109 4.34 -3.00 -11.25
CA LEU A 109 3.30 -2.21 -10.58
C LEU A 109 2.98 -0.95 -11.39
N GLY A 110 4.01 -0.19 -11.79
CA GLY A 110 3.86 1.00 -12.63
C GLY A 110 3.20 0.69 -13.99
N ARG A 111 3.63 -0.37 -14.68
CA ARG A 111 3.05 -0.80 -15.96
C ARG A 111 1.57 -1.19 -15.84
N LEU A 112 1.19 -1.83 -14.74
CA LEU A 112 -0.20 -2.26 -14.49
C LEU A 112 -1.06 -1.16 -13.84
N GLY A 113 -0.48 0.01 -13.53
CA GLY A 113 -1.17 1.10 -12.85
C GLY A 113 -1.50 0.81 -11.38
N ILE A 114 -0.83 -0.17 -10.77
CA ILE A 114 -1.03 -0.53 -9.37
C ILE A 114 -0.25 0.46 -8.50
N PRO A 115 -0.91 1.22 -7.61
CA PRO A 115 -0.25 2.24 -6.81
C PRO A 115 0.61 1.59 -5.72
N GLU A 116 1.87 2.01 -5.62
CA GLU A 116 2.85 1.47 -4.66
C GLU A 116 2.42 1.66 -3.20
N ASN A 117 1.65 2.71 -2.91
CA ASN A 117 1.10 2.97 -1.59
C ASN A 117 -0.15 2.14 -1.25
N PHE A 118 -0.54 1.19 -2.10
CA PHE A 118 -1.66 0.30 -1.79
C PHE A 118 -1.39 -0.46 -0.47
N PRO A 119 -2.30 -0.37 0.52
CA PRO A 119 -2.04 -0.91 1.85
C PRO A 119 -2.12 -2.44 1.86
N LEU A 120 -1.08 -3.09 2.41
CA LEU A 120 -1.03 -4.55 2.59
C LEU A 120 -2.18 -5.08 3.45
N ALA A 121 -2.73 -4.25 4.34
CA ALA A 121 -3.89 -4.61 5.15
C ALA A 121 -5.11 -4.98 4.28
N LEU A 122 -5.24 -4.39 3.08
CA LEU A 122 -6.31 -4.68 2.11
C LEU A 122 -5.93 -5.75 1.08
N ALA A 123 -4.68 -6.20 1.03
CA ALA A 123 -4.26 -7.31 0.19
C ALA A 123 -4.69 -8.65 0.82
N ASN A 124 -4.94 -9.66 -0.01
CA ASN A 124 -5.41 -10.97 0.42
C ASN A 124 -4.25 -11.92 0.78
N PHE A 125 -3.47 -11.51 1.79
CA PHE A 125 -2.40 -12.35 2.38
C PHE A 125 -2.90 -13.13 3.59
N SER A 126 -2.34 -14.32 3.78
CA SER A 126 -2.51 -15.12 4.99
C SER A 126 -2.02 -14.38 6.22
N GLU A 127 -2.52 -14.79 7.39
CA GLU A 127 -2.09 -14.23 8.67
C GLU A 127 -0.57 -14.36 8.88
N GLY A 128 0.02 -15.51 8.54
CA GLY A 128 1.46 -15.72 8.64
C GLY A 128 2.25 -14.72 7.80
N THR A 129 1.84 -14.47 6.56
CA THR A 129 2.49 -13.48 5.69
C THR A 129 2.32 -12.06 6.22
N ARG A 130 1.14 -11.72 6.77
CA ARG A 130 0.91 -10.41 7.40
C ARG A 130 1.81 -10.19 8.61
N VAL A 131 2.02 -11.22 9.45
CA VAL A 131 2.90 -11.14 10.62
C VAL A 131 4.35 -10.87 10.20
N VAL A 132 4.84 -11.56 9.18
CA VAL A 132 6.19 -11.34 8.64
C VAL A 132 6.33 -9.93 8.06
N CYS A 133 5.35 -9.47 7.27
CA CYS A 133 5.38 -8.11 6.74
C CYS A 133 5.35 -7.07 7.86
N ALA A 134 4.55 -7.29 8.89
CA ALA A 134 4.45 -6.38 10.03
C ALA A 134 5.74 -6.35 10.88
N SER A 135 6.42 -7.47 11.08
CA SER A 135 7.70 -7.50 11.83
C SER A 135 8.81 -6.75 11.11
N GLU A 136 8.77 -6.75 9.77
CA GLU A 136 9.68 -5.98 8.92
C GLU A 136 9.21 -4.53 8.68
N GLY A 137 8.12 -4.10 9.32
CA GLY A 137 7.59 -2.73 9.20
C GLY A 137 6.93 -2.42 7.85
N ILE A 138 6.65 -3.43 7.03
CA ILE A 138 6.06 -3.30 5.69
C ILE A 138 4.55 -3.06 5.81
N LYS A 139 4.09 -1.94 5.23
CA LYS A 139 2.69 -1.50 5.27
C LYS A 139 2.07 -1.42 3.88
N THR A 140 2.87 -1.29 2.84
CA THR A 140 2.42 -1.05 1.46
C THR A 140 2.97 -2.09 0.48
N ILE A 141 2.34 -2.18 -0.70
CA ILE A 141 2.77 -3.12 -1.74
C ILE A 141 4.13 -2.73 -2.35
N GLY A 142 4.47 -1.44 -2.37
CA GLY A 142 5.78 -0.95 -2.80
C GLY A 142 6.89 -1.36 -1.83
N GLU A 143 6.66 -1.21 -0.52
CA GLU A 143 7.59 -1.71 0.51
C GLU A 143 7.73 -3.24 0.43
N PHE A 144 6.63 -3.96 0.18
CA PHE A 144 6.64 -5.41 -0.04
C PHE A 144 7.51 -5.81 -1.25
N ALA A 145 7.43 -5.05 -2.34
CA ALA A 145 8.25 -5.26 -3.53
C ALA A 145 9.75 -5.11 -3.24
N ASN A 146 10.12 -4.11 -2.42
CA ASN A 146 11.51 -3.90 -2.01
C ASN A 146 12.01 -5.00 -1.09
N LEU A 147 11.19 -5.42 -0.12
CA LEU A 147 11.52 -6.53 0.76
C LEU A 147 11.73 -7.84 -0.03
N GLY A 148 10.90 -8.11 -1.04
CA GLY A 148 11.04 -9.29 -1.88
C GLY A 148 12.38 -9.36 -2.64
N GLN A 149 12.93 -8.23 -3.04
CA GLN A 149 14.25 -8.15 -3.68
C GLN A 149 15.38 -8.46 -2.69
N GLN A 150 15.26 -7.98 -1.45
CA GLN A 150 16.25 -8.19 -0.39
C GLN A 150 16.23 -9.60 0.19
N MET A 151 15.06 -10.25 0.26
CA MET A 151 14.87 -11.54 0.94
C MET A 151 15.12 -12.77 0.06
N SER A 152 15.55 -12.64 -1.20
CA SER A 152 15.82 -13.76 -2.11
C SER A 152 16.84 -14.80 -1.59
N THR A 153 17.56 -14.49 -0.50
CA THR A 153 18.66 -15.31 0.03
C THR A 153 18.50 -15.81 1.47
N LYS A 154 17.51 -15.36 2.26
CA LYS A 154 17.58 -15.52 3.74
C LYS A 154 16.40 -16.19 4.47
N VAL A 155 15.21 -16.38 3.89
CA VAL A 155 14.03 -16.78 4.68
C VAL A 155 13.20 -17.87 4.01
N VAL A 156 12.72 -18.83 4.81
CA VAL A 156 11.64 -19.76 4.43
C VAL A 156 10.34 -18.96 4.36
N LEU A 157 10.09 -18.34 3.22
CA LEU A 157 8.90 -17.52 3.00
C LEU A 157 7.67 -18.40 2.86
N GLY A 158 6.54 -17.93 3.43
CA GLY A 158 5.25 -18.58 3.27
C GLY A 158 4.88 -18.76 1.80
N GLY A 159 4.07 -19.80 1.50
CA GLY A 159 3.71 -20.15 0.12
C GLY A 159 3.01 -19.01 -0.62
N ASP A 160 2.13 -18.26 0.04
CA ASP A 160 1.44 -17.10 -0.52
C ASP A 160 2.38 -15.90 -0.76
N PHE A 161 3.32 -15.64 0.15
CA PHE A 161 4.36 -14.62 -0.03
C PHE A 161 5.16 -14.87 -1.31
N ARG A 162 5.69 -16.10 -1.47
CA ARG A 162 6.46 -16.50 -2.65
C ARG A 162 5.61 -16.43 -3.93
N ASN A 163 4.35 -16.88 -3.86
CA ASN A 163 3.44 -16.83 -5.00
C ASN A 163 3.14 -15.39 -5.43
N ALA A 164 2.91 -14.47 -4.50
CA ALA A 164 2.68 -13.06 -4.80
C ALA A 164 3.92 -12.40 -5.43
N LEU A 165 5.12 -12.66 -4.89
CA LEU A 165 6.36 -12.16 -5.48
C LEU A 165 6.60 -12.71 -6.88
N ASN A 166 6.35 -14.01 -7.09
CA ASN A 166 6.49 -14.61 -8.42
C ASN A 166 5.52 -13.99 -9.41
N ALA A 167 4.26 -13.79 -9.01
CA ALA A 167 3.25 -13.18 -9.88
C ALA A 167 3.62 -11.74 -10.24
N LEU A 168 4.05 -10.95 -9.27
CA LEU A 168 4.49 -9.57 -9.47
C LEU A 168 5.77 -9.45 -10.29
N THR A 169 6.75 -10.32 -10.07
CA THR A 169 8.02 -10.33 -10.82
C THR A 169 7.79 -10.59 -12.31
N HIS A 170 6.92 -11.55 -12.63
CA HIS A 170 6.67 -11.96 -14.01
C HIS A 170 5.48 -11.25 -14.66
N GLY A 171 4.77 -10.40 -13.91
CA GLY A 171 3.55 -9.75 -14.39
C GLY A 171 2.41 -10.73 -14.70
N ASP A 172 2.32 -11.84 -13.96
CA ASP A 172 1.19 -12.77 -14.03
C ASP A 172 -0.06 -12.11 -13.44
N GLU A 173 -0.84 -11.48 -14.31
CA GLU A 173 -2.07 -10.77 -13.96
C GLU A 173 -3.10 -11.65 -13.24
N GLU A 174 -3.16 -12.94 -13.55
CA GLU A 174 -4.07 -13.88 -12.89
C GLU A 174 -3.59 -14.22 -11.47
N GLY A 175 -2.28 -14.44 -11.32
CA GLY A 175 -1.64 -14.60 -10.01
C GLY A 175 -1.78 -13.35 -9.13
N ILE A 176 -1.60 -12.16 -9.71
CA ILE A 176 -1.74 -10.88 -9.00
C ILE A 176 -3.16 -10.71 -8.46
N GLY A 177 -4.19 -11.02 -9.26
CA GLY A 177 -5.60 -10.93 -8.85
C GLY A 177 -6.00 -11.79 -7.65
N LYS A 178 -5.17 -12.77 -7.25
CA LYS A 178 -5.40 -13.57 -6.03
C LYS A 178 -5.07 -12.80 -4.75
N PHE A 179 -4.20 -11.79 -4.85
CA PHE A 179 -3.65 -11.04 -3.71
C PHE A 179 -4.04 -9.57 -3.73
N LEU A 180 -4.14 -8.97 -4.91
CA LEU A 180 -4.47 -7.56 -5.11
C LEU A 180 -5.80 -7.42 -5.86
N PRO A 181 -6.55 -6.33 -5.63
CA PRO A 181 -7.83 -6.08 -6.28
C PRO A 181 -7.64 -5.62 -7.74
N TYR A 182 -6.97 -6.47 -8.52
CA TYR A 182 -6.57 -6.24 -9.90
C TYR A 182 -7.33 -7.20 -10.80
N ARG A 183 -7.76 -6.70 -11.96
CA ARG A 183 -8.46 -7.49 -12.96
C ARG A 183 -7.58 -7.67 -14.19
N LYS A 184 -7.50 -8.91 -14.68
CA LYS A 184 -6.77 -9.24 -15.90
C LYS A 184 -7.23 -8.40 -17.09
N GLY A 185 -6.29 -7.81 -17.82
CA GLY A 185 -6.52 -6.99 -19.00
C GLY A 185 -7.03 -5.58 -18.69
N SER A 186 -7.02 -5.14 -17.43
CA SER A 186 -7.41 -3.79 -17.02
C SER A 186 -6.24 -3.04 -16.38
N THR A 187 -6.39 -1.73 -16.16
CA THR A 187 -5.34 -0.92 -15.53
C THR A 187 -5.82 -0.40 -14.19
N GLY A 188 -4.94 -0.51 -13.20
CA GLY A 188 -5.20 -0.06 -11.84
C GLY A 188 -5.96 -1.08 -11.00
N LEU A 189 -6.31 -0.63 -9.81
CA LEU A 189 -7.03 -1.42 -8.83
C LEU A 189 -8.52 -1.07 -8.84
N HIS A 190 -9.37 -2.05 -8.58
CA HIS A 190 -10.81 -1.93 -8.77
C HIS A 190 -11.59 -2.30 -7.51
N LEU A 191 -12.53 -1.43 -7.13
CA LEU A 191 -13.40 -1.65 -5.96
C LEU A 191 -14.17 -2.99 -6.02
N PRO A 192 -14.76 -3.43 -7.15
CA PRO A 192 -15.39 -4.75 -7.23
C PRO A 192 -14.46 -5.87 -6.77
N GLU A 193 -13.23 -5.90 -7.27
CA GLU A 193 -12.23 -6.92 -6.92
C GLU A 193 -11.83 -6.84 -5.45
N ALA A 194 -11.71 -5.63 -4.89
CA ALA A 194 -11.41 -5.45 -3.47
C ALA A 194 -12.51 -6.05 -2.58
N VAL A 195 -13.78 -5.83 -2.91
CA VAL A 195 -14.91 -6.45 -2.20
C VAL A 195 -14.93 -7.97 -2.44
N GLY A 196 -14.64 -8.41 -3.66
CA GLY A 196 -14.52 -9.83 -4.00
C GLY A 196 -13.42 -10.54 -3.21
N LEU A 197 -12.28 -9.89 -2.95
CA LEU A 197 -11.20 -10.41 -2.12
C LEU A 197 -11.59 -10.52 -0.64
N ILE A 198 -12.37 -9.57 -0.12
CA ILE A 198 -12.93 -9.68 1.24
C ILE A 198 -13.83 -10.92 1.35
N ALA A 199 -14.69 -11.17 0.36
CA ALA A 199 -15.48 -12.39 0.31
C ALA A 199 -14.58 -13.63 0.13
N GLY A 200 -13.48 -13.50 -0.61
CA GLY A 200 -12.51 -14.56 -0.88
C GLY A 200 -11.59 -14.92 0.29
N SER A 201 -11.50 -14.08 1.33
CA SER A 201 -10.54 -14.26 2.44
C SER A 201 -10.98 -15.31 3.47
N ILE A 202 -12.22 -15.78 3.39
CA ILE A 202 -12.76 -16.84 4.25
C ILE A 202 -12.81 -18.18 3.49
N PRO A 203 -12.82 -19.33 4.20
CA PRO A 203 -12.92 -20.65 3.56
C PRO A 203 -14.13 -20.77 2.61
N ARG A 204 -13.98 -21.50 1.49
CA ARG A 204 -15.05 -21.64 0.48
C ARG A 204 -16.38 -22.16 1.07
N ILE A 205 -16.31 -23.07 2.04
CA ILE A 205 -17.49 -23.58 2.74
C ILE A 205 -18.28 -22.47 3.44
N ASP A 206 -17.58 -21.50 4.04
CA ASP A 206 -18.18 -20.35 4.71
C ASP A 206 -18.71 -19.33 3.69
N GLN A 207 -18.00 -19.11 2.58
CA GLN A 207 -18.50 -18.28 1.46
C GLN A 207 -19.84 -18.80 0.95
N VAL A 208 -19.91 -20.10 0.66
CA VAL A 208 -21.13 -20.74 0.16
C VAL A 208 -22.26 -20.65 1.18
N ALA A 209 -21.98 -20.87 2.46
CA ALA A 209 -22.97 -20.78 3.52
C ALA A 209 -23.52 -19.35 3.70
N LEU A 210 -22.65 -18.33 3.59
CA LEU A 210 -23.03 -16.92 3.57
C LEU A 210 -23.88 -16.59 2.35
N ALA A 211 -23.42 -16.92 1.15
CA ALA A 211 -24.14 -16.65 -0.08
C ALA A 211 -25.54 -17.31 -0.08
N LYS A 212 -25.66 -18.54 0.42
CA LYS A 212 -26.95 -19.21 0.63
C LYS A 212 -27.85 -18.46 1.59
N SER A 213 -27.29 -17.98 2.71
CA SER A 213 -28.05 -17.18 3.70
C SER A 213 -28.52 -15.84 3.12
N PHE A 214 -27.84 -15.34 2.08
CA PHE A 214 -28.24 -14.17 1.30
C PHE A 214 -29.16 -14.49 0.11
N GLY A 215 -29.53 -15.76 -0.06
CA GLY A 215 -30.44 -16.23 -1.11
C GLY A 215 -29.83 -16.38 -2.49
N ALA A 216 -28.49 -16.51 -2.57
CA ALA A 216 -27.82 -16.82 -3.82
C ALA A 216 -28.24 -18.21 -4.34
N ARG A 217 -28.35 -18.33 -5.67
CA ARG A 217 -28.48 -19.63 -6.32
C ARG A 217 -27.12 -20.30 -6.38
N LEU A 218 -26.98 -21.41 -5.68
CA LEU A 218 -25.75 -22.19 -5.65
C LEU A 218 -25.67 -23.17 -6.83
N SER A 219 -24.45 -23.42 -7.30
CA SER A 219 -24.17 -24.55 -8.18
C SER A 219 -24.37 -25.88 -7.45
N ASN A 220 -24.51 -26.99 -8.17
CA ASN A 220 -24.64 -28.32 -7.55
C ASN A 220 -23.45 -28.68 -6.65
N SER A 221 -22.23 -28.30 -7.05
CA SER A 221 -21.01 -28.52 -6.27
C SER A 221 -20.95 -27.65 -5.01
N ASP A 222 -21.36 -26.38 -5.10
CA ASP A 222 -21.41 -25.50 -3.93
C ASP A 222 -22.54 -25.94 -2.97
N ALA A 223 -23.70 -26.32 -3.50
CA ALA A 223 -24.82 -26.82 -2.70
C ALA A 223 -24.44 -28.07 -1.89
N ALA A 224 -23.57 -28.94 -2.43
CA ALA A 224 -23.11 -30.15 -1.75
C ALA A 224 -22.22 -29.88 -0.53
N ILE A 225 -21.45 -28.79 -0.52
CA ILE A 225 -20.57 -28.41 0.59
C ILE A 225 -21.22 -27.39 1.53
N SER A 226 -22.40 -26.89 1.20
CA SER A 226 -23.07 -25.84 1.96
C SER A 226 -23.47 -26.32 3.36
N LYS A 227 -23.08 -25.55 4.38
CA LYS A 227 -23.61 -25.66 5.74
C LYS A 227 -24.66 -24.59 6.02
N THR A 228 -25.49 -24.83 7.03
CA THR A 228 -26.40 -23.81 7.57
C THR A 228 -25.66 -23.03 8.64
N LEU A 229 -25.66 -21.69 8.53
CA LEU A 229 -25.16 -20.81 9.59
C LEU A 229 -26.29 -20.47 10.55
N SER A 230 -25.97 -20.43 11.85
CA SER A 230 -26.83 -19.79 12.83
C SER A 230 -26.89 -18.28 12.59
N LYS A 231 -27.93 -17.61 13.13
CA LYS A 231 -28.05 -16.15 13.05
C LYS A 231 -26.84 -15.44 13.68
N GLU A 232 -26.28 -16.00 14.75
CA GLU A 232 -25.13 -15.44 15.47
C GLU A 232 -23.84 -15.56 14.66
N GLU A 233 -23.58 -16.72 14.05
CA GLU A 233 -22.42 -16.91 13.16
C GLU A 233 -22.50 -15.99 11.95
N LEU A 234 -23.68 -15.86 11.35
CA LEU A 234 -23.93 -14.97 10.21
C LEU A 234 -23.60 -13.52 10.58
N ALA A 235 -24.15 -13.03 11.69
CA ALA A 235 -23.92 -11.67 12.17
C ALA A 235 -22.43 -11.42 12.49
N LYS A 236 -21.74 -12.39 13.09
CA LYS A 236 -20.31 -12.30 13.41
C LYS A 236 -19.46 -12.21 12.13
N MET A 237 -19.72 -13.05 11.14
CA MET A 237 -19.01 -13.02 9.86
C MET A 237 -19.26 -11.71 9.10
N GLU A 238 -20.51 -11.24 9.03
CA GLU A 238 -20.85 -9.95 8.43
C GLU A 238 -20.13 -8.78 9.13
N ALA A 239 -20.10 -8.76 10.47
CA ALA A 239 -19.43 -7.72 11.24
C ALA A 239 -17.92 -7.67 10.97
N MET A 240 -17.26 -8.82 10.91
CA MET A 240 -15.83 -8.90 10.59
C MET A 240 -15.54 -8.39 9.16
N MET A 241 -16.30 -8.83 8.16
CA MET A 241 -16.13 -8.38 6.77
C MET A 241 -16.44 -6.90 6.60
N ARG A 242 -17.42 -6.36 7.35
CA ARG A 242 -17.78 -4.94 7.31
C ARG A 242 -16.64 -4.03 7.74
N LEU A 243 -15.81 -4.44 8.70
CA LEU A 243 -14.66 -3.65 9.13
C LEU A 243 -13.67 -3.44 7.97
N THR A 244 -13.27 -4.54 7.32
CA THR A 244 -12.37 -4.49 6.15
C THR A 244 -13.03 -3.76 4.97
N LEU A 245 -14.33 -3.94 4.76
CA LEU A 245 -15.08 -3.25 3.71
C LEU A 245 -15.04 -1.74 3.89
N ASN A 246 -15.22 -1.23 5.10
CA ASN A 246 -15.19 0.21 5.35
C ASN A 246 -13.83 0.81 5.01
N ILE A 247 -12.74 0.12 5.36
CA ILE A 247 -11.38 0.54 5.00
C ILE A 247 -11.19 0.53 3.48
N ALA A 248 -11.69 -0.51 2.80
CA ALA A 248 -11.65 -0.59 1.34
C ALA A 248 -12.46 0.54 0.68
N LEU A 249 -13.67 0.83 1.16
CA LEU A 249 -14.51 1.90 0.63
C LEU A 249 -13.91 3.29 0.81
N GLU A 250 -13.15 3.49 1.89
CA GLU A 250 -12.41 4.75 2.12
C GLU A 250 -11.22 4.87 1.18
N TRP A 251 -10.46 3.78 0.99
CA TRP A 251 -9.33 3.79 0.07
C TRP A 251 -9.77 3.97 -1.39
N PHE A 252 -10.82 3.27 -1.80
CA PHE A 252 -11.44 3.37 -3.12
C PHE A 252 -12.54 4.44 -3.18
N LYS A 253 -12.32 5.63 -2.61
CA LYS A 253 -13.32 6.71 -2.56
C LYS A 253 -13.93 7.06 -3.93
N ASP A 254 -13.11 7.08 -4.98
CA ASP A 254 -13.57 7.37 -6.34
C ASP A 254 -14.39 6.22 -6.92
N GLY A 255 -13.99 4.97 -6.64
CA GLY A 255 -14.75 3.76 -6.97
C GLY A 255 -16.09 3.70 -6.25
N LYS A 256 -16.13 4.10 -4.97
CA LYS A 256 -17.35 4.23 -4.17
C LYS A 256 -18.28 5.30 -4.75
N ALA A 257 -17.74 6.47 -5.11
CA ALA A 257 -18.51 7.53 -5.75
C ALA A 257 -19.08 7.08 -7.11
N ALA A 258 -18.29 6.37 -7.92
CA ALA A 258 -18.72 5.80 -9.19
C ALA A 258 -19.83 4.75 -9.01
N LEU A 259 -19.72 3.89 -7.99
CA LEU A 259 -20.79 2.95 -7.64
C LEU A 259 -22.08 3.68 -7.26
N ILE A 260 -22.02 4.66 -6.37
CA ILE A 260 -23.20 5.43 -5.96
C ILE A 260 -23.86 6.10 -7.17
N LYS A 261 -23.05 6.64 -8.09
CA LYS A 261 -23.54 7.22 -9.34
C LYS A 261 -24.21 6.16 -10.22
N HIS A 262 -23.58 5.00 -10.43
CA HIS A 262 -24.17 3.87 -11.18
C HIS A 262 -25.56 3.47 -10.65
N LEU A 263 -25.73 3.44 -9.32
CA LEU A 263 -27.03 3.13 -8.71
C LEU A 263 -28.06 4.25 -8.93
N LYS A 264 -27.64 5.52 -8.87
CA LYS A 264 -28.49 6.68 -9.19
C LYS A 264 -28.94 6.69 -10.65
N ASP A 265 -28.09 6.22 -11.55
CA ASP A 265 -28.36 6.14 -12.99
C ASP A 265 -29.21 4.90 -13.35
N GLY A 266 -29.79 4.20 -12.36
CA GLY A 266 -30.66 3.04 -12.56
C GLY A 266 -29.93 1.70 -12.66
N GLY A 267 -28.62 1.67 -12.42
CA GLY A 267 -27.84 0.46 -12.31
C GLY A 267 -28.15 -0.34 -11.04
N THR A 268 -27.83 -1.64 -11.06
CA THR A 268 -27.97 -2.53 -9.89
C THR A 268 -26.62 -2.95 -9.33
N TYR A 269 -26.60 -3.37 -8.06
CA TYR A 269 -25.41 -3.94 -7.43
C TYR A 269 -24.94 -5.20 -8.16
N GLU A 270 -25.88 -6.06 -8.55
CA GLU A 270 -25.62 -7.31 -9.27
C GLU A 270 -24.84 -7.03 -10.56
N ARG A 271 -25.26 -6.01 -11.34
CA ARG A 271 -24.55 -5.61 -12.56
C ARG A 271 -23.17 -5.02 -12.29
N TYR A 272 -22.97 -4.37 -11.14
CA TYR A 272 -21.67 -3.83 -10.77
C TYR A 272 -20.68 -4.94 -10.37
N PHE A 273 -21.15 -5.97 -9.68
CA PHE A 273 -20.31 -7.06 -9.17
C PHE A 273 -20.16 -8.27 -10.10
N ILE A 274 -20.96 -8.39 -11.18
CA ILE A 274 -20.88 -9.49 -12.16
C ILE A 274 -19.48 -9.72 -12.74
N VAL A 275 -18.63 -8.68 -12.70
CA VAL A 275 -17.23 -8.71 -13.10
C VAL A 275 -16.37 -9.68 -12.27
N LEU A 276 -16.81 -10.05 -11.06
CA LEU A 276 -16.15 -11.04 -10.21
C LEU A 276 -16.22 -12.46 -10.79
N ASN A 277 -17.21 -12.74 -11.65
CA ASN A 277 -17.40 -14.02 -12.31
C ASN A 277 -17.40 -15.23 -11.34
N ASP A 278 -17.99 -15.03 -10.16
CA ASP A 278 -18.19 -16.05 -9.13
C ASP A 278 -19.51 -15.72 -8.41
N PRO A 279 -20.61 -16.43 -8.72
CA PRO A 279 -21.93 -16.13 -8.16
C PRO A 279 -21.98 -16.09 -6.63
N VAL A 280 -21.11 -16.86 -5.96
CA VAL A 280 -21.03 -16.88 -4.49
C VAL A 280 -20.41 -15.58 -3.99
N ARG A 281 -19.29 -15.14 -4.57
CA ARG A 281 -18.63 -13.89 -4.19
C ARG A 281 -19.47 -12.67 -4.58
N GLU A 282 -20.13 -12.72 -5.73
CA GLU A 282 -21.05 -11.68 -6.18
C GLU A 282 -22.18 -11.44 -5.18
N ALA A 283 -22.85 -12.50 -4.74
CA ALA A 283 -23.93 -12.39 -3.76
C ALA A 283 -23.46 -11.81 -2.42
N ILE A 284 -22.28 -12.23 -1.94
CA ILE A 284 -21.68 -11.68 -0.71
C ILE A 284 -21.34 -10.19 -0.91
N ALA A 285 -20.71 -9.83 -2.03
CA ALA A 285 -20.32 -8.46 -2.34
C ALA A 285 -21.55 -7.52 -2.42
N VAL A 286 -22.59 -7.95 -3.13
CA VAL A 286 -23.88 -7.25 -3.22
C VAL A 286 -24.47 -7.02 -1.83
N ARG A 287 -24.52 -8.07 -0.99
CA ARG A 287 -25.07 -7.96 0.36
C ARG A 287 -24.24 -7.00 1.23
N LEU A 288 -22.93 -7.21 1.30
CA LEU A 288 -22.04 -6.40 2.13
C LEU A 288 -22.14 -4.91 1.77
N VAL A 289 -22.09 -4.59 0.48
CA VAL A 289 -22.08 -3.21 0.01
C VAL A 289 -23.45 -2.55 0.08
N SER A 290 -24.53 -3.28 -0.23
CA SER A 290 -25.89 -2.72 -0.09
C SER A 290 -26.23 -2.34 1.35
N VAL A 291 -25.84 -3.16 2.33
CA VAL A 291 -26.05 -2.83 3.75
C VAL A 291 -25.11 -1.70 4.20
N ALA A 292 -23.90 -1.60 3.63
CA ALA A 292 -22.96 -0.53 3.97
C ALA A 292 -23.37 0.84 3.39
N LEU A 293 -24.02 0.85 2.22
CA LEU A 293 -24.45 2.07 1.51
C LEU A 293 -25.95 2.36 1.65
N LYS A 294 -26.67 1.64 2.53
CA LYS A 294 -28.13 1.74 2.68
C LYS A 294 -28.64 3.17 2.88
N ASP A 295 -27.87 4.02 3.56
CA ASP A 295 -28.26 5.39 3.92
C ASP A 295 -27.87 6.41 2.82
N VAL A 296 -27.12 5.98 1.80
CA VAL A 296 -26.57 6.84 0.75
C VAL A 296 -27.09 6.45 -0.65
N ALA A 297 -27.57 5.21 -0.81
CA ALA A 297 -28.16 4.71 -2.03
C ALA A 297 -29.60 5.23 -2.24
N PRO A 298 -30.08 5.39 -3.49
CA PRO A 298 -31.44 5.83 -3.76
C PRO A 298 -32.49 4.86 -3.19
N ALA A 299 -33.59 5.40 -2.66
CA ALA A 299 -34.72 4.60 -2.18
C ALA A 299 -35.28 3.74 -3.32
N GLY A 300 -35.29 2.41 -3.13
CA GLY A 300 -35.75 1.43 -4.13
C GLY A 300 -34.62 0.57 -4.75
N VAL A 301 -33.35 0.96 -4.58
CA VAL A 301 -32.19 0.14 -4.97
C VAL A 301 -31.81 -0.79 -3.82
N ALA A 302 -32.75 -1.64 -3.41
CA ALA A 302 -32.45 -2.73 -2.48
C ALA A 302 -31.83 -3.89 -3.25
N ALA A 303 -30.80 -4.54 -2.68
CA ALA A 303 -30.36 -5.83 -3.18
C ALA A 303 -31.55 -6.79 -3.24
N SER A 304 -31.61 -7.61 -4.28
CA SER A 304 -32.68 -8.60 -4.41
C SER A 304 -32.80 -9.42 -3.12
N ALA A 305 -33.99 -9.41 -2.51
CA ALA A 305 -34.22 -10.11 -1.24
C ALA A 305 -33.89 -11.59 -1.42
N PRO A 306 -33.37 -12.27 -0.37
CA PRO A 306 -33.12 -13.70 -0.43
C PRO A 306 -34.39 -14.40 -0.91
N VAL A 307 -34.25 -15.26 -1.93
CA VAL A 307 -35.36 -16.08 -2.40
C VAL A 307 -35.74 -16.98 -1.23
N GLU A 308 -36.76 -16.60 -0.47
CA GLU A 308 -37.44 -17.54 0.38
C GLU A 308 -37.97 -18.63 -0.55
N ASP A 309 -37.43 -19.84 -0.41
CA ASP A 309 -38.09 -21.03 -0.91
C ASP A 309 -39.50 -20.99 -0.32
N LYS A 310 -40.46 -20.55 -1.14
CA LYS A 310 -41.88 -20.68 -0.86
C LYS A 310 -42.09 -22.17 -0.68
N LYS A 311 -42.08 -22.63 0.57
CA LYS A 311 -42.55 -23.95 0.97
C LYS A 311 -43.86 -24.14 0.25
N GLY A 312 -43.87 -25.08 -0.71
CA GLY A 312 -45.00 -25.36 -1.57
C GLY A 312 -46.26 -25.37 -0.72
N GLY A 313 -47.15 -24.44 -1.03
CA GLY A 313 -48.34 -24.20 -0.26
C GLY A 313 -49.09 -25.52 -0.06
N PHE A 314 -49.35 -25.82 1.21
CA PHE A 314 -50.15 -26.95 1.71
C PHE A 314 -51.54 -27.05 1.03
N PHE A 315 -51.95 -26.01 0.28
CA PHE A 315 -53.19 -25.93 -0.50
C PHE A 315 -53.15 -26.64 -1.87
N SER A 316 -51.99 -27.00 -2.42
CA SER A 316 -51.91 -27.74 -3.70
C SER A 316 -52.39 -29.20 -3.59
N LYS A 317 -52.46 -29.77 -2.37
CA LYS A 317 -52.97 -31.14 -2.15
C LYS A 317 -54.46 -31.22 -1.83
N LEU A 318 -55.17 -30.10 -1.65
CA LEU A 318 -56.60 -30.11 -1.29
C LEU A 318 -57.56 -29.78 -2.45
N PHE A 319 -57.07 -29.26 -3.58
CA PHE A 319 -57.91 -28.87 -4.73
C PHE A 319 -57.53 -29.54 -6.06
N GLY A 320 -56.77 -30.63 -6.03
CA GLY A 320 -56.54 -31.49 -7.19
C GLY A 320 -57.62 -32.56 -7.36
N LYS A 321 -58.82 -32.18 -7.81
CA LYS A 321 -59.79 -33.12 -8.41
C LYS A 321 -60.55 -32.44 -9.55
N ARG A 322 -60.20 -32.81 -10.78
CA ARG A 322 -61.08 -33.54 -11.70
C ARG A 322 -60.25 -34.11 -12.84
#